data_AF-A0A6A6X8B7-F1
#
_entry.id   AF-A0A6A6X8B7-F1
#
_cell.length_a   1.000
_cell.length_b   1.000
_cell.length_c   1.000
_cell.angle_alpha   90.00
_cell.angle_beta   90.00
_cell.angle_gamma   90.00
#
_symmetry.space_group_name_H-M   'P 1'
#
loop_
_entity.id
_entity.type
_entity.pdbx_description
1 polymer ?
#
loop_
_entity_poly.entity_id
_entity_poly.type
_entity_poly.pdbx_seq_one_letter_code
_entity_poly.pdbx_strand_id
1 'polypeptide(L)'
;MEKYNSSQLDSDDSRSSADCEKTSFLNNHFIKETSGSRGMLWLTLLNLFIFMLSAMTLVCAVFSQRSTSTHSAAKLMDQFDLFSPAMHVVEYHKTKFELPNPLNSSKYVGITNDVEDAWMDIAYLPDQMISMDDFPKLQKPEDSLKVTDPKTGETGYRVGLEVFHQLHCLNLLRMSTYPDYYTKLWWSDTNDKPEIVRAHLDHCIEILRMNLMCLSDINVFTFHNVPGKEGAWPDYESQHVCRNFDQLKKWANDNAMPEADV
;
A
#
# COMPACT_ATOMS: atom_id res chain seq x y z
N MET A 1 -99.51 -95.82 -23.00
CA MET A 1 -99.90 -95.36 -21.65
C MET A 1 -98.76 -94.48 -21.15
N GLU A 2 -98.89 -93.16 -21.30
CA GLU A 2 -99.37 -92.21 -20.26
C GLU A 2 -98.33 -92.04 -19.14
N LYS A 3 -98.00 -90.87 -18.56
CA LYS A 3 -98.34 -89.44 -18.72
C LYS A 3 -97.36 -88.69 -17.79
N TYR A 4 -96.84 -87.55 -18.24
CA TYR A 4 -96.87 -86.24 -17.56
C TYR A 4 -96.63 -86.11 -16.01
N ASN A 5 -95.56 -85.38 -15.64
CA ASN A 5 -95.56 -83.98 -15.14
C ASN A 5 -95.18 -83.59 -13.69
N SER A 6 -94.53 -82.41 -13.64
CA SER A 6 -94.61 -81.29 -12.65
C SER A 6 -93.72 -81.37 -11.39
N SER A 7 -92.70 -80.51 -11.23
CA SER A 7 -92.71 -79.12 -10.64
C SER A 7 -92.74 -79.16 -9.09
N GLN A 8 -92.11 -78.33 -8.25
CA GLN A 8 -91.14 -77.22 -8.26
C GLN A 8 -90.82 -76.93 -6.77
N LEU A 9 -89.77 -76.15 -6.48
CA LEU A 9 -89.53 -75.28 -5.30
C LEU A 9 -88.82 -75.80 -4.02
N ASP A 10 -87.67 -75.14 -3.81
CA ASP A 10 -87.21 -74.37 -2.63
C ASP A 10 -86.29 -74.93 -1.51
N SER A 11 -85.23 -74.12 -1.35
CA SER A 11 -84.51 -73.66 -0.13
C SER A 11 -83.35 -74.46 0.49
N ASP A 12 -82.16 -73.85 0.34
CA ASP A 12 -81.05 -73.60 1.27
C ASP A 12 -80.55 -74.70 2.23
N ASP A 13 -79.23 -74.99 2.23
CA ASP A 13 -78.25 -74.20 3.00
C ASP A 13 -76.79 -74.78 2.90
N SER A 14 -75.83 -73.84 2.88
CA SER A 14 -74.46 -73.90 3.44
C SER A 14 -73.24 -74.53 2.70
N ARG A 15 -72.26 -73.60 2.48
CA ARG A 15 -70.77 -73.68 2.61
C ARG A 15 -69.89 -74.37 1.56
N SER A 16 -69.08 -73.56 0.85
CA SER A 16 -67.59 -73.46 0.99
C SER A 16 -66.93 -72.74 -0.21
N SER A 17 -65.74 -72.16 0.04
CA SER A 17 -64.77 -71.50 -0.86
C SER A 17 -65.02 -70.01 -1.12
N ALA A 18 -64.41 -69.07 -0.39
CA ALA A 18 -62.98 -68.72 -0.31
C ALA A 18 -62.43 -68.06 -1.59
N ASP A 19 -61.83 -66.90 -1.37
CA ASP A 19 -60.79 -66.22 -2.15
C ASP A 19 -61.15 -65.46 -3.43
N CYS A 20 -61.66 -64.24 -3.26
CA CYS A 20 -61.16 -63.07 -3.99
C CYS A 20 -61.55 -61.81 -3.19
N GLU A 21 -60.93 -60.66 -3.45
CA GLU A 21 -61.23 -59.36 -2.80
C GLU A 21 -60.59 -59.11 -1.42
N LYS A 22 -59.26 -59.20 -1.33
CA LYS A 22 -58.52 -58.39 -0.33
C LYS A 22 -57.14 -57.86 -0.78
N THR A 23 -56.82 -57.96 -2.07
CA THR A 23 -55.52 -57.56 -2.64
C THR A 23 -55.49 -56.17 -3.28
N SER A 24 -56.61 -55.45 -3.36
CA SER A 24 -56.67 -54.12 -3.99
C SER A 24 -56.21 -52.96 -3.09
N PHE A 25 -56.30 -53.11 -1.76
CA PHE A 25 -56.08 -51.97 -0.84
C PHE A 25 -54.62 -51.72 -0.42
N LEU A 26 -53.69 -52.64 -0.71
CA LEU A 26 -52.28 -52.51 -0.29
C LEU A 26 -51.36 -51.96 -1.39
N ASN A 27 -51.81 -51.93 -2.66
CA ASN A 27 -50.93 -51.56 -3.77
C ASN A 27 -50.81 -50.03 -3.99
N ASN A 28 -51.78 -49.25 -3.48
CA ASN A 28 -51.75 -47.78 -3.63
C ASN A 28 -50.83 -47.07 -2.62
N HIS A 29 -50.33 -47.76 -1.59
CA HIS A 29 -49.47 -47.15 -0.58
C HIS A 29 -47.95 -47.29 -0.88
N PHE A 30 -47.57 -48.14 -1.85
CA PHE A 30 -46.16 -48.46 -2.13
C PHE A 30 -45.54 -47.66 -3.29
N ILE A 31 -46.35 -46.95 -4.10
CA ILE A 31 -45.84 -46.22 -5.28
C ILE A 31 -45.36 -44.79 -4.94
N LYS A 32 -45.49 -44.34 -3.68
CA LYS A 32 -45.13 -42.96 -3.30
C LYS A 32 -43.70 -42.76 -2.79
N GLU A 33 -42.94 -43.83 -2.51
CA GLU A 33 -41.61 -43.69 -1.86
C GLU A 33 -40.41 -43.57 -2.82
N THR A 34 -40.53 -43.97 -4.10
CA THR A 34 -39.39 -43.93 -5.04
C THR A 34 -39.19 -42.57 -5.72
N SER A 35 -40.20 -41.69 -5.69
CA SER A 35 -40.13 -40.34 -6.30
C SER A 35 -39.39 -39.34 -5.40
N GLY A 36 -39.49 -39.47 -4.07
CA GLY A 36 -38.82 -38.58 -3.10
C GLY A 36 -37.30 -38.72 -3.05
N SER A 37 -36.77 -39.92 -3.35
CA SER A 37 -35.32 -40.21 -3.28
C SER A 37 -34.52 -39.50 -4.37
N ARG A 38 -35.02 -39.45 -5.62
CA ARG A 38 -34.33 -38.77 -6.74
C ARG A 38 -34.35 -37.25 -6.60
N GLY A 39 -35.44 -36.70 -6.06
CA GLY A 39 -35.54 -35.28 -5.72
C GLY A 39 -34.60 -34.88 -4.58
N MET A 40 -34.50 -35.71 -3.55
CA MET A 40 -33.54 -35.52 -2.45
C MET A 40 -32.08 -35.57 -2.95
N LEU A 41 -31.77 -36.44 -3.91
CA LEU A 41 -30.45 -36.54 -4.53
C LEU A 41 -30.09 -35.29 -5.35
N TRP A 42 -31.03 -34.74 -6.12
CA TRP A 42 -30.82 -33.48 -6.84
C TRP A 42 -30.68 -32.28 -5.89
N LEU A 43 -31.47 -32.22 -4.82
CA LEU A 43 -31.37 -31.18 -3.81
C LEU A 43 -30.04 -31.23 -3.04
N THR A 44 -29.54 -32.42 -2.72
CA THR A 44 -28.23 -32.58 -2.06
C THR A 44 -27.08 -32.19 -2.99
N LEU A 45 -27.12 -32.57 -4.27
CA LEU A 45 -26.13 -32.13 -5.28
C LEU A 45 -26.16 -30.62 -5.50
N LEU A 46 -27.35 -30.01 -5.57
CA LEU A 46 -27.49 -28.56 -5.68
C LEU A 46 -26.93 -27.84 -4.44
N ASN A 47 -27.22 -28.33 -3.24
CA ASN A 47 -26.66 -27.79 -2.00
C ASN A 47 -25.14 -27.92 -1.95
N LEU A 48 -24.58 -29.05 -2.37
CA LEU A 48 -23.12 -29.24 -2.47
C LEU A 48 -22.51 -28.27 -3.49
N PHE A 49 -23.15 -28.06 -4.63
CA PHE A 49 -22.69 -27.09 -5.63
C PHE A 49 -22.69 -25.65 -5.09
N ILE A 50 -23.78 -25.23 -4.45
CA ILE A 50 -23.88 -23.91 -3.81
C ILE A 50 -22.85 -23.76 -2.68
N PHE A 51 -22.64 -24.82 -1.89
CA PHE A 51 -21.62 -24.84 -0.84
C PHE A 51 -20.21 -24.69 -1.40
N MET A 52 -19.87 -25.43 -2.46
CA MET A 52 -18.56 -25.32 -3.12
C MET A 52 -18.35 -23.94 -3.75
N LEU A 53 -19.38 -23.38 -4.38
CA LEU A 53 -19.34 -22.02 -4.93
C LEU A 53 -19.12 -20.99 -3.81
N SER A 54 -19.82 -21.12 -2.69
CA SER A 54 -19.70 -20.24 -1.52
C SER A 54 -18.35 -20.39 -0.82
N ALA A 55 -17.82 -21.61 -0.74
CA ALA A 55 -16.49 -21.87 -0.21
C ALA A 55 -15.41 -21.27 -1.12
N MET A 56 -15.55 -21.39 -2.44
CA MET A 56 -14.64 -20.79 -3.40
C MET A 56 -14.66 -19.26 -3.34
N THR A 57 -15.83 -18.64 -3.24
CA THR A 57 -15.92 -17.17 -3.09
C THR A 57 -15.33 -16.71 -1.76
N LEU A 58 -15.54 -17.45 -0.66
CA LEU A 58 -14.90 -17.17 0.63
C LEU A 58 -13.38 -17.31 0.54
N VAL A 59 -12.88 -18.37 -0.11
CA VAL A 59 -11.45 -18.58 -0.31
C VAL A 59 -10.85 -17.47 -1.16
N CYS A 60 -11.47 -17.09 -2.28
CA CYS A 60 -11.05 -15.94 -3.09
C CYS A 60 -11.10 -14.62 -2.31
N ALA A 61 -12.13 -14.40 -1.49
CA ALA A 61 -12.24 -13.20 -0.65
C ALA A 61 -11.14 -13.18 0.42
N VAL A 62 -10.86 -14.31 1.07
CA VAL A 62 -9.79 -14.45 2.06
C VAL A 62 -8.44 -14.27 1.40
N PHE A 63 -8.17 -14.87 0.24
CA PHE A 63 -6.91 -14.67 -0.50
C PHE A 63 -6.77 -13.26 -1.08
N SER A 64 -7.86 -12.61 -1.48
CA SER A 64 -7.86 -11.21 -1.90
C SER A 64 -7.58 -10.27 -0.72
N GLN A 65 -8.11 -10.57 0.47
CA GLN A 65 -7.77 -9.88 1.71
C GLN A 65 -6.37 -10.20 2.22
N ARG A 66 -5.85 -11.43 1.96
CA ARG A 66 -4.49 -11.87 2.32
C ARG A 66 -3.43 -11.46 1.30
N SER A 67 -3.81 -11.10 0.09
CA SER A 67 -2.99 -10.31 -0.81
C SER A 67 -2.92 -8.92 -0.21
N THR A 68 -2.20 -8.84 0.90
CA THR A 68 -1.63 -7.64 1.48
C THR A 68 -1.38 -6.67 0.35
N SER A 69 -2.08 -5.54 0.39
CA SER A 69 -1.71 -4.36 -0.38
C SER A 69 -0.21 -4.23 -0.30
N THR A 70 0.50 -4.69 -1.33
CA THR A 70 1.94 -4.53 -1.42
C THR A 70 2.11 -3.02 -1.48
N HIS A 71 2.44 -2.41 -0.34
CA HIS A 71 2.81 -1.01 -0.17
C HIS A 71 4.15 -0.76 -0.88
N SER A 72 4.27 -1.24 -2.11
CA SER A 72 5.45 -1.12 -2.92
C SER A 72 5.30 0.17 -3.70
N ALA A 73 6.15 1.14 -3.39
CA ALA A 73 6.23 2.37 -4.18
C ALA A 73 6.44 2.03 -5.65
N ALA A 74 7.19 0.97 -5.96
CA ALA A 74 7.40 0.50 -7.32
C ALA A 74 6.09 0.20 -8.06
N LYS A 75 5.14 -0.50 -7.41
CA LYS A 75 3.83 -0.81 -8.00
C LYS A 75 3.00 0.44 -8.26
N LEU A 76 3.02 1.40 -7.35
CA LEU A 76 2.30 2.67 -7.53
C LEU A 76 2.90 3.48 -8.67
N MET A 77 4.23 3.56 -8.75
CA MET A 77 4.92 4.31 -9.80
C MET A 77 4.67 3.68 -11.19
N ASP A 78 4.71 2.35 -11.28
CA ASP A 78 4.40 1.60 -12.51
C ASP A 78 2.98 1.90 -13.03
N GLN A 79 1.99 2.08 -12.14
CA GLN A 79 0.63 2.44 -12.53
C GLN A 79 0.53 3.79 -13.27
N PHE A 80 1.49 4.70 -13.05
CA PHE A 80 1.52 6.02 -13.68
C PHE A 80 2.66 6.15 -14.70
N ASP A 81 3.26 5.04 -15.13
CA ASP A 81 4.40 5.02 -16.05
C ASP A 81 5.58 5.90 -15.57
N LEU A 82 5.79 5.95 -14.25
CA LEU A 82 6.87 6.70 -13.62
C LEU A 82 8.04 5.80 -13.24
N PHE A 83 9.25 6.27 -13.51
CA PHE A 83 10.48 5.59 -13.13
C PHE A 83 11.27 6.41 -12.11
N SER A 84 11.78 5.73 -11.09
CA SER A 84 12.85 6.24 -10.23
C SER A 84 13.89 5.15 -10.03
N PRO A 85 15.19 5.45 -10.13
CA PRO A 85 16.24 4.45 -9.97
C PRO A 85 16.26 3.84 -8.56
N ALA A 86 15.73 4.56 -7.55
CA ALA A 86 15.64 4.09 -6.17
C ALA A 86 14.30 3.41 -5.82
N MET A 87 13.36 3.26 -6.76
CA MET A 87 11.99 2.78 -6.43
C MET A 87 11.96 1.37 -5.80
N HIS A 88 12.96 0.55 -6.08
CA HIS A 88 13.06 -0.83 -5.61
C HIS A 88 13.56 -0.97 -4.16
N VAL A 89 14.22 0.06 -3.62
CA VAL A 89 14.66 0.11 -2.20
C VAL A 89 13.67 0.85 -1.30
N VAL A 90 12.52 1.28 -1.84
CA VAL A 90 11.54 2.02 -1.04
C VAL A 90 10.78 1.03 -0.15
N GLU A 91 11.10 1.07 1.13
CA GLU A 91 10.32 0.44 2.19
C GLU A 91 9.59 1.48 3.03
N TYR A 92 8.44 1.10 3.59
CA TYR A 92 7.64 1.94 4.47
C TYR A 92 7.67 1.42 5.90
N HIS A 93 7.72 2.33 6.86
CA HIS A 93 7.60 2.01 8.28
C HIS A 93 6.64 3.00 8.95
N LYS A 94 6.02 2.54 10.03
CA LYS A 94 5.21 3.38 10.90
C LYS A 94 6.10 4.03 11.93
N THR A 95 5.93 5.33 12.16
CA THR A 95 6.65 6.09 13.19
C THR A 95 5.72 7.08 13.87
N LYS A 96 6.00 7.43 15.13
CA LYS A 96 5.32 8.53 15.81
C LYS A 96 6.19 9.77 15.69
N PHE A 97 5.61 10.88 15.24
CA PHE A 97 6.31 12.15 15.30
C PHE A 97 6.24 12.64 16.75
N GLU A 98 7.41 12.89 17.33
CA GLU A 98 7.55 13.40 18.69
C GLU A 98 8.42 14.65 18.63
N LEU A 99 7.89 15.75 19.18
CA LEU A 99 8.63 17.00 19.19
C LEU A 99 9.58 17.01 20.39
N PRO A 100 10.88 17.31 20.19
CA PRO A 100 11.81 17.45 21.29
C PRO A 100 11.33 18.54 22.27
N ASN A 101 11.43 18.26 23.57
CA ASN A 101 11.06 19.21 24.61
C ASN A 101 12.18 19.31 25.65
N PRO A 102 12.96 20.41 25.67
CA PRO A 102 12.80 21.63 24.85
C PRO A 102 13.19 21.41 23.38
N LEU A 103 12.64 22.22 22.45
CA LEU A 103 12.88 22.05 21.00
C LEU A 103 14.36 22.12 20.58
N ASN A 104 15.16 22.89 21.32
CA ASN A 104 16.60 23.00 21.10
C ASN A 104 17.39 21.75 21.53
N SER A 105 16.74 20.73 22.10
CA SER A 105 17.36 19.42 22.33
C SER A 105 17.41 18.54 21.07
N SER A 106 16.78 18.98 19.97
CA SER A 106 16.89 18.32 18.67
C SER A 106 18.31 18.42 18.12
N LYS A 107 18.86 17.31 17.60
CA LYS A 107 20.17 17.31 16.92
C LYS A 107 20.21 18.13 15.62
N TYR A 108 19.08 18.62 15.13
CA TYR A 108 18.99 19.42 13.90
C TYR A 108 18.69 20.90 14.16
N VAL A 109 18.56 21.33 15.41
CA VAL A 109 18.17 22.70 15.79
C VAL A 109 19.35 23.43 16.44
N GLY A 110 19.65 24.63 15.96
CA GLY A 110 20.73 25.47 16.47
C GLY A 110 21.85 25.65 15.47
N ILE A 111 23.06 25.93 15.99
CA ILE A 111 24.27 26.28 15.23
C ILE A 111 25.54 25.60 15.79
N THR A 112 25.39 24.52 16.57
CA THR A 112 26.53 23.78 17.14
C THR A 112 27.15 22.88 16.09
N ASN A 113 28.41 22.45 16.31
CA ASN A 113 29.08 21.52 15.39
C ASN A 113 28.27 20.22 15.20
N ASP A 114 27.72 19.66 16.29
CA ASP A 114 26.87 18.47 16.20
C ASP A 114 25.64 18.67 15.29
N VAL A 115 25.10 19.89 15.24
CA VAL A 115 23.99 20.23 14.34
C VAL A 115 24.49 20.31 12.90
N GLU A 116 25.64 20.92 12.66
CA GLU A 116 26.24 20.97 11.32
C GLU A 116 26.56 19.56 10.81
N ASP A 117 27.16 18.71 11.63
CA ASP A 117 27.45 17.31 11.30
C ASP A 117 26.16 16.53 10.98
N ALA A 118 25.09 16.76 11.75
CA ALA A 118 23.80 16.13 11.51
C ALA A 118 23.17 16.57 10.18
N TRP A 119 23.31 17.84 9.78
CA TRP A 119 22.84 18.33 8.48
C TRP A 119 23.72 17.85 7.33
N MET A 120 25.04 17.81 7.50
CA MET A 120 25.98 17.25 6.52
C MET A 120 25.65 15.79 6.20
N ASP A 121 25.30 14.99 7.21
CA ASP A 121 24.97 13.57 7.08
C ASP A 121 23.70 13.29 6.24
N ILE A 122 22.77 14.25 6.16
CA ILE A 122 21.46 14.03 5.53
C ILE A 122 21.18 14.93 4.32
N ALA A 123 21.85 16.07 4.17
CA ALA A 123 21.55 17.04 3.13
C ALA A 123 22.61 17.13 2.02
N TYR A 124 23.84 16.72 2.29
CA TYR A 124 24.99 16.88 1.38
C TYR A 124 25.55 15.53 0.93
N LEU A 125 24.65 14.61 0.54
CA LEU A 125 25.06 13.36 -0.09
C LEU A 125 25.59 13.64 -1.50
N PRO A 126 26.53 12.82 -2.01
CA PRO A 126 26.95 12.91 -3.41
C PRO A 126 25.76 12.72 -4.33
N ASP A 127 25.82 13.30 -5.54
CA ASP A 127 24.89 12.91 -6.60
C ASP A 127 25.14 11.46 -7.01
N GLN A 128 24.17 10.85 -7.69
CA GLN A 128 24.23 9.48 -8.17
C GLN A 128 24.59 9.41 -9.64
N MET A 129 25.14 8.27 -10.05
CA MET A 129 25.27 7.90 -11.45
C MET A 129 24.21 6.86 -11.81
N ILE A 130 23.52 7.05 -12.94
CA ILE A 130 22.60 6.04 -13.49
C ILE A 130 23.04 5.60 -14.87
N SER A 131 22.72 4.34 -15.19
CA SER A 131 23.12 3.70 -16.43
C SER A 131 22.53 4.41 -17.66
N MET A 132 23.22 4.26 -18.80
CA MET A 132 22.73 4.73 -20.10
C MET A 132 21.40 4.09 -20.49
N ASP A 133 21.10 2.88 -20.00
CA ASP A 133 19.87 2.13 -20.30
C ASP A 133 18.69 2.56 -19.43
N ASP A 134 18.94 2.99 -18.19
CA ASP A 134 17.90 3.45 -17.27
C ASP A 134 17.53 4.91 -17.47
N PHE A 135 18.49 5.76 -17.89
CA PHE A 135 18.26 7.20 -18.04
C PHE A 135 17.07 7.56 -18.96
N PRO A 136 16.87 6.92 -20.13
CA PRO A 136 15.73 7.23 -21.00
C PRO A 136 14.36 7.04 -20.31
N LYS A 137 14.28 6.15 -19.30
CA LYS A 137 13.03 5.90 -18.55
C LYS A 137 12.60 7.11 -17.71
N LEU A 138 13.52 8.02 -17.39
CA LEU A 138 13.23 9.27 -16.67
C LEU A 138 12.59 10.34 -17.54
N GLN A 139 12.58 10.17 -18.87
CA GLN A 139 12.02 11.14 -19.83
C GLN A 139 12.66 12.53 -19.68
N LYS A 140 13.97 12.57 -19.45
CA LYS A 140 14.77 13.81 -19.31
C LYS A 140 15.51 14.15 -20.62
N PRO A 141 15.92 15.42 -20.82
CA PRO A 141 16.67 15.84 -21.99
C PRO A 141 17.96 15.04 -22.20
N GLU A 142 18.27 14.70 -23.46
CA GLU A 142 19.45 13.90 -23.83
C GLU A 142 20.79 14.64 -23.62
N ASP A 143 20.77 15.97 -23.51
CA ASP A 143 21.92 16.82 -23.19
C ASP A 143 22.25 16.86 -21.69
N SER A 144 21.57 16.01 -20.89
CA SER A 144 21.90 15.83 -19.48
C SER A 144 23.34 15.38 -19.29
N LEU A 145 23.95 15.83 -18.19
CA LEU A 145 25.37 15.64 -17.94
C LEU A 145 25.74 14.16 -17.81
N LYS A 146 26.63 13.70 -18.69
CA LYS A 146 27.25 12.39 -18.61
C LYS A 146 28.51 12.44 -17.76
N VAL A 147 28.75 11.38 -17.03
CA VAL A 147 29.93 11.18 -16.19
C VAL A 147 30.49 9.80 -16.49
N THR A 148 31.82 9.67 -16.46
CA THR A 148 32.51 8.40 -16.65
C THR A 148 33.24 8.06 -15.37
N ASP A 149 33.02 6.85 -14.87
CA ASP A 149 33.70 6.34 -13.71
C ASP A 149 35.19 6.09 -14.03
N PRO A 150 36.12 6.79 -13.37
CA PRO A 150 37.55 6.58 -13.60
C PRO A 150 38.03 5.19 -13.18
N LYS A 151 37.33 4.51 -12.26
CA LYS A 151 37.70 3.18 -11.73
C LYS A 151 37.21 2.05 -12.64
N THR A 152 35.98 2.15 -13.14
CA THR A 152 35.36 1.07 -13.95
C THR A 152 35.35 1.37 -15.44
N GLY A 153 35.49 2.64 -15.85
CA GLY A 153 35.33 3.10 -17.22
C GLY A 153 33.88 3.20 -17.68
N GLU A 154 32.91 2.88 -16.82
CA GLU A 154 31.50 2.93 -17.15
C GLU A 154 31.03 4.38 -17.29
N THR A 155 30.23 4.65 -18.32
CA THR A 155 29.64 5.97 -18.53
C THR A 155 28.15 5.92 -18.20
N GLY A 156 27.70 6.89 -17.42
CA GLY A 156 26.31 7.09 -17.04
C GLY A 156 25.94 8.56 -17.00
N TYR A 157 24.75 8.85 -16.49
CA TYR A 157 24.28 10.22 -16.30
C TYR A 157 24.32 10.60 -14.82
N ARG A 158 24.73 11.84 -14.55
CA ARG A 158 24.63 12.45 -13.22
C ARG A 158 23.17 12.76 -12.90
N VAL A 159 22.69 12.28 -11.76
CA VAL A 159 21.34 12.57 -11.25
C VAL A 159 21.40 12.81 -9.75
N GLY A 160 20.52 13.65 -9.22
CA GLY A 160 20.35 13.83 -7.78
C GLY A 160 19.01 13.26 -7.33
N LEU A 161 18.98 12.53 -6.22
CA LEU A 161 17.73 12.20 -5.55
C LEU A 161 17.14 13.43 -4.87
N GLU A 162 15.89 13.76 -5.21
CA GLU A 162 15.25 15.02 -4.79
C GLU A 162 15.17 15.22 -3.27
N VAL A 163 15.09 14.15 -2.47
CA VAL A 163 15.00 14.27 -1.00
C VAL A 163 16.22 14.98 -0.40
N PHE A 164 17.42 14.77 -0.96
CA PHE A 164 18.62 15.43 -0.46
C PHE A 164 18.68 16.89 -0.89
N HIS A 165 18.20 17.21 -2.11
CA HIS A 165 18.02 18.60 -2.53
C HIS A 165 16.98 19.34 -1.66
N GLN A 166 15.89 18.68 -1.29
CA GLN A 166 14.88 19.23 -0.36
C GLN A 166 15.46 19.48 1.04
N LEU A 167 16.27 18.55 1.55
CA LEU A 167 16.96 18.72 2.83
C LEU A 167 18.01 19.83 2.78
N HIS A 168 18.75 19.97 1.67
CA HIS A 168 19.64 21.09 1.41
C HIS A 168 18.87 22.41 1.42
N CYS A 169 17.75 22.50 0.71
CA CYS A 169 16.87 23.68 0.72
C CYS A 169 16.41 24.05 2.13
N LEU A 170 16.00 23.06 2.92
CA LEU A 170 15.59 23.27 4.30
C LEU A 170 16.76 23.73 5.19
N ASN A 171 17.96 23.17 4.99
CA ASN A 171 19.16 23.60 5.71
C ASN A 171 19.52 25.05 5.36
N LEU A 172 19.46 25.44 4.08
CA LEU A 172 19.72 26.81 3.66
C LEU A 172 18.74 27.80 4.30
N LEU A 173 17.46 27.43 4.38
CA LEU A 173 16.47 28.22 5.12
C LEU A 173 16.82 28.31 6.61
N ARG A 174 17.19 27.19 7.26
CA ARG A 174 17.68 27.20 8.65
C ARG A 174 18.84 28.18 8.81
N MET A 175 19.89 28.07 7.98
CA MET A 175 21.07 28.93 8.05
C MET A 175 20.72 30.41 7.86
N SER A 176 19.77 30.72 6.97
CA SER A 176 19.30 32.10 6.74
C SER A 176 18.63 32.74 7.96
N THR A 177 18.16 31.94 8.93
CA THR A 177 17.60 32.45 10.20
C THR A 177 18.66 32.84 11.23
N TYR A 178 19.94 32.53 10.98
CA TYR A 178 21.09 32.89 11.83
C TYR A 178 22.15 33.71 11.06
N PRO A 179 21.79 34.88 10.49
CA PRO A 179 22.70 35.64 9.64
C PRO A 179 23.97 36.06 10.40
N ASP A 180 23.88 36.42 11.68
CA ASP A 180 25.04 36.81 12.50
C ASP A 180 26.10 35.72 12.66
N TYR A 181 25.73 34.45 12.40
CA TYR A 181 26.62 33.31 12.45
C TYR A 181 27.10 32.93 11.04
N TYR A 182 26.17 32.60 10.14
CA TYR A 182 26.52 32.02 8.83
C TYR A 182 27.18 33.00 7.87
N THR A 183 26.86 34.30 7.95
CA THR A 183 27.52 35.34 7.12
C THR A 183 29.03 35.46 7.32
N LYS A 184 29.56 34.84 8.38
CA LYS A 184 30.99 34.84 8.72
C LYS A 184 31.71 33.56 8.27
N LEU A 185 30.99 32.54 7.83
CA LEU A 185 31.55 31.22 7.51
C LEU A 185 31.76 31.05 6.01
N TRP A 186 33.02 31.01 5.55
CA TRP A 186 33.37 31.01 4.12
C TRP A 186 32.66 29.93 3.27
N TRP A 187 32.29 28.80 3.87
CA TRP A 187 31.64 27.68 3.20
C TRP A 187 30.11 27.81 3.11
N SER A 188 29.51 28.79 3.78
CA SER A 188 28.05 28.94 3.82
C SER A 188 27.50 29.46 2.49
N ASP A 189 26.49 28.78 1.98
CA ASP A 189 25.71 29.19 0.79
C ASP A 189 24.97 30.53 1.00
N THR A 190 24.93 31.04 2.24
CA THR A 190 24.39 32.37 2.56
C THR A 190 25.37 33.52 2.29
N ASN A 191 26.60 33.23 1.85
CA ASN A 191 27.69 34.22 1.79
C ASN A 191 27.99 34.75 0.39
N ASP A 192 27.05 34.54 -0.54
CA ASP A 192 27.08 35.16 -1.86
C ASP A 192 26.44 36.56 -1.82
N LYS A 193 26.37 37.21 -2.99
CA LYS A 193 25.70 38.50 -3.14
C LYS A 193 24.23 38.40 -2.68
N PRO A 194 23.69 39.41 -1.99
CA PRO A 194 22.34 39.37 -1.42
C PRO A 194 21.25 38.95 -2.42
N GLU A 195 21.35 39.39 -3.67
CA GLU A 195 20.42 39.04 -4.74
C GLU A 195 20.47 37.56 -5.14
N ILE A 196 21.66 36.95 -5.12
CA ILE A 196 21.85 35.52 -5.42
C ILE A 196 21.31 34.67 -4.27
N VAL A 197 21.65 35.04 -3.03
CA VAL A 197 21.13 34.37 -1.83
C VAL A 197 19.61 34.44 -1.78
N ARG A 198 19.02 35.60 -2.07
CA ARG A 198 17.56 35.76 -2.14
C ARG A 198 16.94 34.85 -3.20
N ALA A 199 17.50 34.85 -4.41
CA ALA A 199 17.00 34.00 -5.49
C ALA A 199 17.08 32.49 -5.14
N HIS A 200 18.15 32.08 -4.47
CA HIS A 200 18.30 30.70 -3.99
C HIS A 200 17.25 30.38 -2.91
N LEU A 201 17.03 31.27 -1.94
CA LEU A 201 15.98 31.08 -0.93
C LEU A 201 14.58 31.00 -1.54
N ASP A 202 14.28 31.83 -2.54
CA ASP A 202 13.00 31.78 -3.28
C ASP A 202 12.83 30.45 -4.02
N HIS A 203 13.89 29.94 -4.65
CA HIS A 203 13.91 28.61 -5.25
C HIS A 203 13.66 27.51 -4.22
N CYS A 204 14.34 27.55 -3.08
CA CYS A 204 14.17 26.58 -1.99
C CYS A 204 12.73 26.55 -1.47
N ILE A 205 12.13 27.73 -1.25
CA ILE A 205 10.74 27.85 -0.80
C ILE A 205 9.79 27.22 -1.82
N GLU A 206 10.00 27.49 -3.11
CA GLU A 206 9.13 26.97 -4.16
C GLU A 206 9.24 25.44 -4.32
N ILE A 207 10.45 24.89 -4.27
CA ILE A 207 10.69 23.44 -4.34
C ILE A 207 10.04 22.73 -3.14
N LEU A 208 10.22 23.26 -1.93
CA LEU A 208 9.61 22.69 -0.73
C LEU A 208 8.08 22.81 -0.76
N ARG A 209 7.53 23.94 -1.20
CA ARG A 209 6.08 24.13 -1.38
C ARG A 209 5.50 23.11 -2.35
N MET A 210 6.12 22.93 -3.52
CA MET A 210 5.69 21.94 -4.51
C MET A 210 5.71 20.53 -3.94
N ASN A 211 6.78 20.16 -3.22
CA ASN A 211 6.89 18.83 -2.62
C ASN A 211 5.83 18.59 -1.53
N LEU A 212 5.61 19.55 -0.63
CA LEU A 212 4.59 19.47 0.41
C LEU A 212 3.19 19.33 -0.17
N MET A 213 2.87 20.05 -1.25
CA MET A 213 1.58 19.92 -1.94
C MET A 213 1.46 18.62 -2.73
N CYS A 214 2.56 18.11 -3.31
CA CYS A 214 2.56 16.85 -4.05
C CYS A 214 2.34 15.65 -3.11
N LEU A 215 3.05 15.60 -1.98
CA LEU A 215 2.95 14.51 -1.02
C LEU A 215 1.73 14.65 -0.09
N SER A 216 1.30 15.88 0.21
CA SER A 216 0.12 16.27 1.00
C SER A 216 -0.16 15.36 2.19
N ASP A 217 0.40 15.70 3.35
CA ASP A 217 0.13 14.94 4.58
C ASP A 217 -1.36 15.02 4.96
N ILE A 218 -1.99 13.85 5.07
CA ILE A 218 -3.41 13.69 5.39
C ILE A 218 -3.63 13.33 6.88
N ASN A 219 -2.56 13.24 7.68
CA ASN A 219 -2.70 13.06 9.12
C ASN A 219 -3.29 14.32 9.77
N VAL A 220 -4.04 14.11 10.85
CA VAL A 220 -4.71 15.20 11.57
C VAL A 220 -4.00 15.49 12.87
N PHE A 221 -3.94 16.77 13.23
CA PHE A 221 -3.57 17.22 14.57
C PHE A 221 -4.83 17.60 15.34
N THR A 222 -4.79 17.48 16.66
CA THR A 222 -5.92 17.86 17.53
C THR A 222 -5.57 19.10 18.35
N PHE A 223 -6.54 19.63 19.10
CA PHE A 223 -6.32 20.74 20.01
C PHE A 223 -6.68 20.32 21.43
N HIS A 224 -5.86 20.68 22.41
CA HIS A 224 -6.13 20.42 23.82
C HIS A 224 -5.78 21.62 24.70
N ASN A 225 -6.42 21.70 25.87
CA ASN A 225 -6.07 22.71 26.87
C ASN A 225 -4.79 22.29 27.59
N VAL A 226 -3.78 23.17 27.61
CA VAL A 226 -2.51 22.92 28.31
C VAL A 226 -2.52 23.68 29.64
N PRO A 227 -2.25 23.01 30.79
CA PRO A 227 -2.17 23.70 32.08
C PRO A 227 -1.20 24.88 32.03
N GLY A 228 -1.66 26.05 32.47
CA GLY A 228 -0.84 27.27 32.49
C GLY A 228 -0.71 28.00 31.16
N LYS A 229 -1.39 27.55 30.09
CA LYS A 229 -1.49 28.29 28.83
C LYS A 229 -2.93 28.70 28.55
N GLU A 230 -3.09 29.87 27.94
CA GLU A 230 -4.40 30.36 27.50
C GLU A 230 -4.79 29.73 26.15
N GLY A 231 -6.06 29.36 26.00
CA GLY A 231 -6.61 28.81 24.77
C GLY A 231 -6.30 27.32 24.54
N ALA A 232 -6.80 26.81 23.41
CA ALA A 232 -6.53 25.45 22.95
C ALA A 232 -5.24 25.42 22.13
N TRP A 233 -4.32 24.50 22.47
CA TRP A 233 -3.02 24.36 21.83
C TRP A 233 -3.00 23.14 20.91
N PRO A 234 -2.38 23.25 19.73
CA PRO A 234 -2.31 22.13 18.78
C PRO A 234 -1.36 21.04 19.29
N ASP A 235 -1.78 19.79 19.09
CA ASP A 235 -0.97 18.58 19.27
C ASP A 235 -0.60 18.00 17.90
N TYR A 236 0.62 18.28 17.48
CA TYR A 236 1.16 17.82 16.20
C TYR A 236 1.72 16.39 16.27
N GLU A 237 1.80 15.78 17.46
CA GLU A 237 2.35 14.43 17.59
C GLU A 237 1.32 13.39 17.15
N SER A 238 1.60 12.72 16.03
CA SER A 238 0.71 11.68 15.52
C SER A 238 1.49 10.56 14.82
N GLN A 239 0.77 9.48 14.51
CA GLN A 239 1.33 8.33 13.82
C GLN A 239 1.41 8.61 12.33
N HIS A 240 2.58 8.39 11.73
CA HIS A 240 2.85 8.59 10.32
C HIS A 240 3.34 7.28 9.69
N VAL A 241 3.16 7.16 8.38
CA VAL A 241 3.80 6.12 7.57
C VAL A 241 4.81 6.81 6.68
N CYS A 242 6.09 6.50 6.89
CA CYS A 242 7.21 7.16 6.24
C CYS A 242 8.00 6.15 5.40
N ARG A 243 8.62 6.64 4.32
CA ARG A 243 9.67 5.86 3.64
C ARG A 243 10.85 5.68 4.58
N ASN A 244 11.52 4.54 4.51
CA ASN A 244 12.75 4.29 5.24
C ASN A 244 13.87 5.18 4.66
N PHE A 245 14.15 6.28 5.34
CA PHE A 245 15.15 7.26 4.90
C PHE A 245 16.56 6.65 4.85
N ASP A 246 16.91 5.79 5.81
CA ASP A 246 18.25 5.19 5.88
C ASP A 246 18.52 4.27 4.69
N GLN A 247 17.51 3.57 4.18
CA GLN A 247 17.65 2.77 2.97
C GLN A 247 17.85 3.63 1.72
N LEU A 248 17.12 4.74 1.61
CA LEU A 248 17.29 5.70 0.52
C LEU A 248 18.68 6.35 0.55
N LYS A 249 19.13 6.77 1.74
CA LYS A 249 20.47 7.28 1.99
C LYS A 249 21.54 6.25 1.67
N LYS A 250 21.35 4.99 2.05
CA LYS A 250 22.28 3.91 1.70
C LYS A 250 22.37 3.74 0.18
N TRP A 251 21.24 3.64 -0.50
CA TRP A 251 21.20 3.53 -1.96
C TRP A 251 21.89 4.71 -2.65
N ALA A 252 21.68 5.93 -2.15
CA ALA A 252 22.30 7.14 -2.68
C ALA A 252 23.83 7.11 -2.59
N ASN A 253 24.36 6.62 -1.47
CA ASN A 253 25.81 6.47 -1.29
C ASN A 253 26.38 5.31 -2.12
N ASP A 254 25.68 4.17 -2.19
CA ASP A 254 26.12 3.01 -2.96
C ASP A 254 26.16 3.32 -4.47
N ASN A 255 25.31 4.23 -4.95
CA ASN A 255 25.22 4.66 -6.35
C ASN A 255 25.81 6.05 -6.57
N ALA A 256 26.59 6.55 -5.60
CA ALA A 256 27.25 7.85 -5.71
C ALA A 256 28.06 7.91 -7.01
N MET A 257 28.04 9.07 -7.66
CA MET A 257 28.99 9.32 -8.72
C MET A 257 30.39 9.09 -8.16
N PRO A 258 31.24 8.40 -8.91
CA PRO A 258 32.62 8.22 -8.51
C PRO A 258 33.25 9.60 -8.41
N GLU A 259 33.86 9.87 -7.25
CA GLU A 259 34.67 11.08 -7.08
C GLU A 259 35.71 11.10 -8.21
N ALA A 260 35.63 12.12 -9.08
CA ALA A 260 36.82 12.52 -9.79
C ALA A 260 37.75 13.02 -8.68
N ASP A 261 38.92 12.40 -8.49
CA ASP A 261 39.91 12.89 -7.55
C ASP A 261 40.10 14.40 -7.81
N VAL A 262 39.56 15.25 -6.93
CA VAL A 262 39.73 16.71 -6.96
C VAL A 262 40.82 17.09 -5.96
#